data_AF-K1STN8-F1
#
_entry.id   AF-K1STN8-F1
#
_cell.length_a   1.000
_cell.length_b   1.000
_cell.length_c   1.000
_cell.angle_alpha   90.00
_cell.angle_beta   90.00
_cell.angle_gamma   90.00
#
_symmetry.space_group_name_H-M   'P 1'
#
loop_
_entity.id
_entity.type
_entity.pdbx_description
1 polymer ?
#
loop_
_entity_poly.entity_id
_entity_poly.type
_entity_poly.pdbx_seq_one_letter_code
_entity_poly.pdbx_strand_id
1 'polypeptide(L)'
;MVMYKKDILTMNKIIKLIFVLCCFCGIAQAQPQRPKLVVGIVIDQMRWDYLYRYYARYGEGGFKRMLGEGFSVENCKIPYIPSVTAIGHSSIWTGSVPSIHGIAGNNFVKDGKVVYCTADDTVNPVGSDSKAGKMSPRNLWVTTIGDELRLATNNRSKVIGV
;
A
#
# COMPACT_ATOMS: atom_id res chain seq x y z
N MET A 1 51.58 44.49 -6.73
CA MET A 1 51.00 43.39 -7.52
C MET A 1 51.14 41.99 -6.88
N VAL A 2 51.95 41.81 -5.81
CA VAL A 2 52.13 40.51 -5.13
C VAL A 2 51.07 40.23 -4.05
N MET A 3 50.54 41.26 -3.37
CA MET A 3 49.51 41.11 -2.33
C MET A 3 48.18 40.54 -2.89
N TYR A 4 47.70 41.07 -4.01
CA TYR A 4 46.42 40.68 -4.63
C TYR A 4 46.32 39.19 -5.00
N LYS A 5 47.45 38.55 -5.36
CA LYS A 5 47.51 37.11 -5.68
C LYS A 5 47.32 36.23 -4.43
N LYS A 6 47.80 36.67 -3.27
CA LYS A 6 47.73 35.92 -2.00
C LYS A 6 46.30 35.89 -1.47
N ASP A 7 45.57 36.99 -1.63
CA ASP A 7 44.16 37.11 -1.24
C ASP A 7 43.26 36.24 -2.12
N ILE A 8 43.49 36.22 -3.44
CA ILE A 8 42.79 35.32 -4.38
C ILE A 8 43.06 33.84 -4.07
N LEU A 9 44.31 33.49 -3.76
CA LEU A 9 44.68 32.11 -3.37
C LEU A 9 44.01 31.70 -2.06
N THR A 10 43.85 32.63 -1.11
CA THR A 10 43.20 32.38 0.18
C THR A 10 41.69 32.23 0.00
N MET A 11 41.07 33.06 -0.84
CA MET A 11 39.65 32.97 -1.19
C MET A 11 39.32 31.65 -1.92
N ASN A 12 40.19 31.20 -2.83
CA ASN A 12 40.03 29.90 -3.51
C ASN A 12 40.16 28.70 -2.55
N LYS A 13 40.98 28.81 -1.49
CA LYS A 13 41.04 27.78 -0.45
C LYS A 13 39.77 27.74 0.40
N ILE A 14 39.21 28.90 0.74
CA ILE A 14 37.95 29.00 1.50
C ILE A 14 36.79 28.44 0.67
N ILE A 15 36.69 28.78 -0.62
CA ILE A 15 35.66 28.25 -1.52
C ILE A 15 35.77 26.72 -1.63
N LYS A 16 36.99 26.18 -1.80
CA LYS A 16 37.22 24.73 -1.82
C LYS A 16 36.82 24.07 -0.50
N LEU A 17 37.11 24.71 0.64
CA LEU A 17 36.75 24.18 1.96
C LEU A 17 35.23 24.17 2.17
N ILE A 18 34.52 25.24 1.77
CA ILE A 18 33.05 25.32 1.81
C ILE A 18 32.43 24.25 0.89
N PHE A 19 32.98 24.06 -0.31
CA PHE A 19 32.50 23.04 -1.24
C PHE A 19 32.64 21.63 -0.66
N VAL A 20 33.79 21.32 -0.06
CA VAL A 20 34.02 20.03 0.63
C VAL A 20 33.09 19.86 1.83
N LEU A 21 32.88 20.91 2.65
CA LEU A 21 31.98 20.85 3.81
C LEU A 21 30.52 20.62 3.38
N CYS A 22 30.06 21.29 2.32
CA CYS A 22 28.73 21.09 1.75
C CYS A 22 28.55 19.67 1.19
N CYS A 23 29.57 19.08 0.56
CA CYS A 23 29.53 17.70 0.11
C CYS A 23 29.39 16.69 1.26
N PHE A 24 29.92 16.97 2.44
CA PHE A 24 29.77 16.09 3.62
C PHE A 24 28.39 16.23 4.29
N CYS A 25 27.78 17.41 4.31
CA CYS A 25 26.44 17.60 4.87
C CYS A 25 25.34 16.88 4.08
N GLY A 26 25.52 16.64 2.78
CA GLY A 26 24.52 15.99 1.92
C GLY A 26 24.37 14.47 2.11
N ILE A 27 25.28 13.82 2.83
CA ILE A 27 25.34 12.35 2.94
C ILE A 27 24.62 11.84 4.20
N ALA A 28 24.33 12.72 5.17
CA ALA A 28 23.77 12.35 6.47
C ALA A 28 22.24 12.29 6.53
N GLN A 29 21.54 12.06 5.41
CA GLN A 29 20.12 11.71 5.47
C GLN A 29 20.00 10.22 5.78
N ALA A 30 19.96 9.89 7.08
CA ALA A 30 19.57 8.57 7.55
C ALA A 30 18.20 8.23 6.95
N GLN A 31 18.17 7.36 5.95
CA GLN A 31 16.92 6.88 5.38
C GLN A 31 16.22 6.08 6.47
N PRO A 32 14.93 6.32 6.73
CA PRO A 32 14.19 5.52 7.70
C PRO A 32 14.30 4.04 7.28
N GLN A 33 14.60 3.16 8.25
CA GLN A 33 14.58 1.73 7.97
C GLN A 33 13.16 1.34 7.56
N ARG A 34 13.01 0.88 6.32
CA ARG A 34 11.75 0.42 5.76
C ARG A 34 11.80 -1.09 5.57
N PRO A 35 10.70 -1.81 5.83
CA PRO A 35 10.62 -3.22 5.49
C PRO A 35 10.81 -3.39 3.97
N LYS A 36 11.55 -4.44 3.57
CA LYS A 36 11.77 -4.75 2.14
C LYS A 36 10.53 -5.36 1.48
N LEU A 37 9.64 -5.94 2.28
CA LEU A 37 8.39 -6.57 1.86
C LEU A 37 7.32 -6.32 2.93
N VAL A 38 6.12 -5.98 2.48
CA VAL A 38 4.91 -5.95 3.30
C VAL A 38 3.92 -6.92 2.68
N VAL A 39 3.36 -7.81 3.50
CA VAL A 39 2.36 -8.80 3.08
C VAL A 39 1.07 -8.50 3.83
N GLY A 40 0.00 -8.14 3.12
CA GLY A 40 -1.33 -8.06 3.71
C GLY A 40 -2.12 -9.32 3.40
N ILE A 41 -2.69 -9.90 4.44
CA ILE A 41 -3.46 -11.15 4.37
C ILE A 41 -4.86 -10.83 4.86
N VAL A 42 -5.85 -11.06 4.00
CA VAL A 42 -7.27 -10.97 4.35
C VAL A 42 -7.85 -12.36 4.19
N ILE A 43 -8.38 -12.91 5.29
CA ILE A 43 -9.00 -14.24 5.27
C ILE A 43 -10.51 -14.03 5.15
N ASP A 44 -11.06 -14.37 3.99
CA ASP A 44 -12.47 -14.13 3.72
C ASP A 44 -13.35 -14.87 4.73
N GLN A 45 -14.40 -14.17 5.19
CA GLN A 45 -15.35 -14.65 6.19
C GLN A 45 -14.72 -15.07 7.55
N MET A 46 -13.48 -14.69 7.84
CA MET A 46 -12.85 -15.00 9.12
C MET A 46 -13.42 -14.12 10.22
N ARG A 47 -14.16 -14.74 11.15
CA ARG A 47 -14.54 -14.08 12.38
C ARG A 47 -13.37 -14.05 13.36
N TRP A 48 -13.30 -12.98 14.14
CA TRP A 48 -12.28 -12.80 15.18
C TRP A 48 -12.21 -13.98 16.17
N ASP A 49 -13.35 -14.52 16.59
CA ASP A 49 -13.41 -15.60 17.59
C ASP A 49 -12.77 -16.91 17.13
N TYR A 50 -12.55 -17.10 15.83
CA TYR A 50 -11.86 -18.29 15.31
C TYR A 50 -10.42 -18.39 15.79
N LEU A 51 -9.74 -17.26 16.01
CA LEU A 51 -8.36 -17.22 16.53
C LEU A 51 -8.24 -17.94 17.88
N TYR A 52 -9.27 -17.85 18.71
CA TYR A 52 -9.28 -18.41 20.05
C TYR A 52 -10.03 -19.75 20.11
N ARG A 53 -11.16 -19.86 19.40
CA ARG A 53 -11.99 -21.07 19.38
C ARG A 53 -11.21 -22.30 18.90
N TYR A 54 -10.28 -22.12 17.96
CA TYR A 54 -9.48 -23.20 17.40
C TYR A 54 -8.01 -23.16 17.83
N TYR A 55 -7.67 -22.31 18.80
CA TYR A 55 -6.28 -22.05 19.20
C TYR A 55 -5.47 -23.33 19.50
N ALA A 56 -6.07 -24.26 20.24
CA ALA A 56 -5.45 -25.53 20.60
C ALA A 56 -5.12 -26.43 19.40
N ARG A 57 -5.72 -26.18 18.22
CA ARG A 57 -5.50 -26.94 16.98
C ARG A 57 -4.46 -26.29 16.06
N TYR A 58 -4.04 -25.06 16.35
CA TYR A 58 -3.04 -24.36 15.53
C TYR A 58 -1.62 -24.79 15.89
N GLY A 59 -0.79 -24.93 14.86
CA GLY A 59 0.67 -25.02 15.01
C GLY A 59 1.30 -23.68 15.36
N GLU A 60 2.56 -23.70 15.81
CA GLU A 60 3.24 -22.52 16.34
C GLU A 60 3.55 -21.45 15.27
N GLY A 61 3.85 -21.85 14.03
CA GLY A 61 4.32 -20.92 12.97
C GLY A 61 3.26 -20.06 12.28
N GLY A 62 1.98 -20.17 12.65
CA GLY A 62 0.85 -19.50 11.99
C GLY A 62 0.18 -18.42 12.85
N PHE A 63 -1.13 -18.58 13.11
CA PHE A 63 -1.89 -17.65 13.96
C PHE A 63 -1.30 -17.49 15.37
N LYS A 64 -0.77 -18.56 15.97
CA LYS A 64 -0.11 -18.49 17.28
C LYS A 64 1.07 -17.51 17.29
N ARG A 65 1.95 -17.60 16.28
CA ARG A 65 3.03 -16.64 16.08
C ARG A 65 2.52 -15.21 15.94
N MET A 66 1.50 -14.99 15.10
CA MET A 66 0.93 -13.64 14.92
C MET A 66 0.34 -13.06 16.21
N LEU A 67 -0.29 -13.90 17.05
CA LEU A 67 -0.86 -13.50 18.34
C LEU A 67 0.21 -13.29 19.44
N GLY A 68 1.27 -14.10 19.45
CA GLY A 68 2.28 -14.09 20.51
C GLY A 68 3.47 -13.15 20.26
N GLU A 69 3.89 -13.00 19.01
CA GLU A 69 5.03 -12.16 18.62
C GLU A 69 4.62 -10.86 17.91
N GLY A 70 3.35 -10.76 17.51
CA GLY A 70 2.81 -9.61 16.79
C GLY A 70 2.03 -8.65 17.67
N PHE A 71 1.15 -7.89 17.02
CA PHE A 71 0.20 -6.99 17.67
C PHE A 71 -1.21 -7.33 17.21
N SER A 72 -2.12 -7.52 18.16
CA SER A 72 -3.51 -7.89 17.88
C SER A 72 -4.48 -6.81 18.36
N VAL A 73 -5.42 -6.43 17.48
CA VAL A 73 -6.46 -5.45 17.77
C VAL A 73 -7.78 -6.18 17.98
N GLU A 74 -8.07 -6.52 19.23
CA GLU A 74 -9.22 -7.37 19.60
C GLU A 74 -10.59 -6.74 19.35
N ASN A 75 -10.65 -5.40 19.24
CA ASN A 75 -11.90 -4.65 19.04
C ASN A 75 -11.89 -3.83 17.73
N CYS A 76 -11.42 -4.47 16.65
CA CYS A 76 -11.52 -3.90 15.31
C CYS A 76 -12.90 -4.21 14.70
N LYS A 77 -13.64 -3.19 14.28
CA LYS A 77 -15.01 -3.33 13.73
C LYS A 77 -15.11 -2.69 12.36
N ILE A 78 -15.97 -3.25 11.52
CA ILE A 78 -16.34 -2.69 10.21
C ILE A 78 -17.28 -1.49 10.44
N PRO A 79 -16.89 -0.24 10.06
CA PRO A 79 -17.68 0.96 10.33
C PRO A 79 -18.67 1.31 9.21
N TYR A 80 -19.11 0.32 8.43
CA TYR A 80 -20.01 0.50 7.29
C TYR A 80 -20.92 -0.71 7.08
N ILE A 81 -21.94 -0.51 6.25
CA ILE A 81 -22.80 -1.57 5.73
C ILE A 81 -22.95 -1.39 4.20
N PRO A 82 -23.20 -2.48 3.45
CA PRO A 82 -23.25 -3.88 3.90
C PRO A 82 -21.84 -4.48 4.13
N SER A 83 -21.72 -5.46 5.04
CA SER A 83 -20.45 -6.15 5.32
C SER A 83 -20.18 -7.27 4.32
N VAL A 84 -19.80 -6.91 3.08
CA VAL A 84 -19.57 -7.85 1.97
C VAL A 84 -18.14 -7.76 1.43
N THR A 85 -17.70 -8.82 0.75
CA THR A 85 -16.31 -9.03 0.28
C THR A 85 -15.72 -7.84 -0.46
N ALA A 86 -16.40 -7.32 -1.50
CA ALA A 86 -15.87 -6.25 -2.33
C ALA A 86 -15.62 -4.98 -1.52
N ILE A 87 -16.58 -4.61 -0.66
CA ILE A 87 -16.43 -3.44 0.21
C ILE A 87 -15.30 -3.67 1.22
N GLY A 88 -15.29 -4.85 1.87
CA GLY A 88 -14.25 -5.30 2.79
C GLY A 88 -12.85 -5.02 2.27
N HIS A 89 -12.54 -5.59 1.10
CA HIS A 89 -11.24 -5.46 0.48
C HIS A 89 -10.95 -4.02 0.06
N SER A 90 -11.91 -3.31 -0.54
CA SER A 90 -11.72 -1.90 -0.90
C SER A 90 -11.39 -1.03 0.31
N SER A 91 -12.13 -1.15 1.42
CA SER A 91 -11.89 -0.33 2.60
C SER A 91 -10.56 -0.64 3.30
N ILE A 92 -10.17 -1.92 3.39
CA ILE A 92 -8.88 -2.32 4.00
C ILE A 92 -7.70 -1.66 3.28
N TRP A 93 -7.72 -1.67 1.95
CA TRP A 93 -6.57 -1.23 1.15
C TRP A 93 -6.56 0.26 0.81
N THR A 94 -7.69 0.94 0.95
CA THR A 94 -7.81 2.39 0.69
C THR A 94 -7.84 3.23 1.97
N GLY A 95 -8.13 2.62 3.13
CA GLY A 95 -8.42 3.37 4.36
C GLY A 95 -9.69 4.23 4.26
N SER A 96 -10.54 3.97 3.27
CA SER A 96 -11.74 4.76 2.95
C SER A 96 -13.02 3.94 3.17
N VAL A 97 -14.17 4.55 2.87
CA VAL A 97 -15.52 3.97 3.08
C VAL A 97 -16.32 3.94 1.77
N PRO A 98 -17.39 3.11 1.64
CA PRO A 98 -18.22 2.99 0.43
C PRO A 98 -18.65 4.31 -0.21
N SER A 99 -19.06 5.27 0.63
CA SER A 99 -19.53 6.57 0.19
C SER A 99 -18.46 7.42 -0.50
N ILE A 100 -17.18 7.07 -0.34
CA ILE A 100 -16.03 7.79 -0.90
C ILE A 100 -15.35 6.94 -1.98
N HIS A 101 -15.04 5.67 -1.70
CA HIS A 101 -14.31 4.83 -2.65
C HIS A 101 -15.18 4.24 -3.78
N GLY A 102 -16.50 4.39 -3.71
CA GLY A 102 -17.44 4.07 -4.80
C GLY A 102 -17.92 2.62 -4.87
N ILE A 103 -17.18 1.67 -4.30
CA ILE A 103 -17.60 0.26 -4.21
C ILE A 103 -18.73 0.10 -3.18
N ALA A 104 -19.97 -0.08 -3.65
CA ALA A 104 -21.18 -0.15 -2.83
C ALA A 104 -21.67 -1.57 -2.53
N GLY A 105 -20.97 -2.60 -3.02
CA GLY A 105 -21.33 -4.00 -2.82
C GLY A 105 -20.58 -4.92 -3.79
N ASN A 106 -20.80 -6.24 -3.67
CA ASN A 106 -20.31 -7.21 -4.68
C ASN A 106 -20.98 -6.96 -6.04
N ASN A 107 -22.27 -6.63 -6.01
CA ASN A 107 -23.03 -6.11 -7.13
C ASN A 107 -23.75 -4.84 -6.67
N PHE A 108 -23.89 -3.87 -7.57
CA PHE A 108 -24.62 -2.62 -7.28
C PHE A 108 -25.21 -2.04 -8.56
N VAL A 109 -26.15 -1.09 -8.41
CA VAL A 109 -26.76 -0.41 -9.56
C VAL A 109 -25.88 0.75 -10.01
N LYS A 110 -25.56 0.78 -11.29
CA LYS A 110 -24.87 1.87 -11.98
C LYS A 110 -25.57 2.12 -13.31
N ASP A 111 -25.96 3.36 -13.56
CA ASP A 111 -26.66 3.77 -14.79
C ASP A 111 -27.90 2.91 -15.10
N GLY A 112 -28.67 2.57 -14.06
CA GLY A 112 -29.89 1.75 -14.17
C GLY A 112 -29.65 0.25 -14.39
N LYS A 113 -28.39 -0.22 -14.36
CA LYS A 113 -28.04 -1.64 -14.53
C LYS A 113 -27.33 -2.17 -13.30
N VAL A 114 -27.58 -3.44 -12.97
CA VAL A 114 -26.79 -4.15 -11.96
C VAL A 114 -25.44 -4.50 -12.57
N VAL A 115 -24.36 -4.07 -11.93
CA VAL A 115 -22.98 -4.35 -12.33
C VAL A 115 -22.24 -5.08 -11.21
N TYR A 116 -21.36 -6.00 -11.58
CA TYR A 116 -20.41 -6.63 -10.66
C TYR A 116 -19.26 -5.68 -10.36
N CYS A 117 -18.71 -5.72 -9.15
CA CYS A 117 -17.80 -4.69 -8.64
C CYS A 117 -16.57 -4.45 -9.52
N THR A 118 -15.99 -5.50 -10.11
CA THR A 118 -14.81 -5.40 -10.99
C THR A 118 -15.14 -5.58 -12.47
N ALA A 119 -16.40 -5.76 -12.86
CA ALA A 119 -16.74 -6.01 -14.26
C ALA A 119 -16.35 -4.83 -15.16
N ASP A 120 -15.69 -5.17 -16.28
CA ASP A 120 -15.27 -4.19 -17.27
C ASP A 120 -15.25 -4.79 -18.67
N ASP A 121 -16.27 -4.46 -19.46
CA ASP A 121 -16.40 -4.95 -20.84
C ASP A 121 -15.39 -4.33 -21.81
N THR A 122 -14.64 -3.31 -21.37
CA THR A 122 -13.64 -2.61 -22.20
C THR A 122 -12.27 -3.30 -22.23
N VAL A 123 -12.05 -4.30 -21.38
CA VAL A 123 -10.81 -5.09 -21.34
C VAL A 123 -11.04 -6.52 -21.81
N ASN A 124 -9.96 -7.18 -22.24
CA ASN A 124 -9.98 -8.58 -22.64
C ASN A 124 -9.25 -9.45 -21.61
N PRO A 125 -9.71 -10.69 -21.40
CA PRO A 125 -8.99 -11.67 -20.58
C PRO A 125 -7.56 -11.91 -21.09
N VAL A 126 -6.65 -12.23 -20.18
CA VAL A 126 -5.27 -12.64 -20.50
C VAL A 126 -5.05 -14.06 -19.97
N GLY A 127 -4.59 -14.98 -20.82
CA GLY A 127 -4.36 -16.38 -20.45
C GLY A 127 -5.62 -17.26 -20.41
N SER A 128 -6.77 -16.75 -20.88
CA SER A 128 -8.04 -17.47 -20.99
C SER A 128 -8.93 -16.81 -22.05
N ASP A 129 -9.90 -17.53 -22.61
CA ASP A 129 -10.95 -16.98 -23.48
C ASP A 129 -12.26 -16.68 -22.73
N SER A 130 -12.29 -16.93 -21.42
CA SER A 130 -13.50 -16.80 -20.60
C SER A 130 -13.87 -15.34 -20.33
N LYS A 131 -15.17 -15.02 -20.44
CA LYS A 131 -15.72 -13.72 -20.00
C LYS A 131 -15.43 -13.40 -18.53
N ALA A 132 -15.10 -14.40 -17.71
CA ALA A 132 -14.70 -14.20 -16.32
C ALA A 132 -13.45 -13.32 -16.16
N GLY A 133 -12.59 -13.23 -17.19
CA GLY A 133 -11.41 -12.37 -17.17
C GLY A 133 -11.67 -10.90 -17.52
N LYS A 134 -12.91 -10.51 -17.83
CA LYS A 134 -13.27 -9.11 -18.12
C LYS A 134 -13.41 -8.29 -16.84
N MET A 135 -12.28 -8.09 -16.16
CA MET A 135 -12.21 -7.48 -14.84
C MET A 135 -11.17 -6.35 -14.80
N SER A 136 -11.50 -5.25 -14.12
CA SER A 136 -10.55 -4.15 -13.88
C SER A 136 -10.89 -3.38 -12.59
N PRO A 137 -9.97 -2.56 -12.05
CA PRO A 137 -10.24 -1.75 -10.87
C PRO A 137 -11.03 -0.46 -11.17
N ARG A 138 -11.56 -0.26 -12.39
CA ARG A 138 -12.14 1.03 -12.86
C ARG A 138 -13.28 1.61 -12.01
N ASN A 139 -13.94 0.77 -11.20
CA ASN A 139 -15.05 1.21 -10.35
C ASN A 139 -14.57 1.71 -8.97
N LEU A 140 -13.30 1.53 -8.62
CA LEU A 140 -12.69 2.10 -7.42
C LEU A 140 -12.28 3.56 -7.70
N TRP A 141 -12.80 4.50 -6.91
CA TRP A 141 -12.63 5.94 -7.18
C TRP A 141 -11.40 6.56 -6.51
N VAL A 142 -10.77 5.83 -5.62
CA VAL A 142 -9.64 6.32 -4.79
C VAL A 142 -8.44 5.42 -4.95
N THR A 143 -7.28 5.94 -4.55
CA THR A 143 -6.03 5.18 -4.52
C THR A 143 -5.99 4.19 -3.36
N THR A 144 -5.25 3.11 -3.54
CA THR A 144 -4.89 2.16 -2.49
C THR A 144 -3.52 2.51 -1.90
N ILE A 145 -3.18 1.92 -0.76
CA ILE A 145 -1.81 1.97 -0.22
C ILE A 145 -0.76 1.44 -1.23
N GLY A 146 -1.16 0.51 -2.11
CA GLY A 146 -0.31 0.00 -3.18
C GLY A 146 -0.04 1.05 -4.26
N ASP A 147 -1.07 1.81 -4.66
CA ASP A 147 -0.93 2.92 -5.60
C ASP A 147 -0.02 4.01 -5.01
N GLU A 148 -0.27 4.40 -3.76
CA GLU A 148 0.56 5.38 -3.04
C GLU A 148 2.00 4.91 -2.89
N LEU A 149 2.24 3.62 -2.62
CA LEU A 149 3.58 3.05 -2.55
C LEU A 149 4.29 3.12 -3.91
N ARG A 150 3.58 2.92 -5.02
CA ARG A 150 4.16 3.06 -6.37
C ARG A 150 4.46 4.52 -6.69
N LEU A 151 3.53 5.43 -6.40
CA LEU A 151 3.73 6.87 -6.58
C LEU A 151 4.93 7.38 -5.77
N ALA A 152 4.98 7.06 -4.47
CA ALA A 152 6.05 7.50 -3.56
C ALA A 152 7.44 6.92 -3.89
N THR A 153 7.51 5.87 -4.71
CA THR A 153 8.77 5.22 -5.09
C THR A 153 9.15 5.42 -6.55
N ASN A 154 8.47 6.33 -7.26
CA ASN A 154 8.61 6.54 -8.71
C ASN A 154 8.48 5.23 -9.49
N ASN A 155 7.43 4.46 -9.18
CA ASN A 155 7.09 3.17 -9.79
C ASN A 155 8.16 2.06 -9.63
N ARG A 156 9.14 2.24 -8.72
CA ARG A 156 10.16 1.21 -8.45
C ARG A 156 9.64 0.08 -7.56
N SER A 157 8.66 0.34 -6.69
CA SER A 157 8.03 -0.70 -5.88
C SER A 157 7.28 -1.71 -6.74
N LYS A 158 7.11 -2.93 -6.20
CA LYS A 158 6.34 -4.01 -6.82
C LYS A 158 5.11 -4.25 -5.95
N VAL A 159 3.92 -4.15 -6.55
CA VAL A 159 2.64 -4.39 -5.90
C VAL A 159 1.92 -5.47 -6.69
N ILE A 160 1.59 -6.57 -6.01
CA ILE A 160 1.05 -7.78 -6.63
C ILE A 160 -0.08 -8.28 -5.73
N GLY A 161 -1.26 -8.49 -6.33
CA GLY A 161 -2.38 -9.22 -5.71
C GLY A 161 -2.43 -10.64 -6.25
N VAL A 162 -2.77 -11.60 -5.40
CA VAL A 162 -2.85 -13.04 -5.70
C VAL A 162 -4.22 -13.56 -5.28
#